data_AF-A0A963B2I6-F1
#
_entry.id   AF-A0A963B2I6-F1
#
_cell.length_a   1.000
_cell.length_b   1.000
_cell.length_c   1.000
_cell.angle_alpha   90.00
_cell.angle_beta   90.00
_cell.angle_gamma   90.00
#
_symmetry.space_group_name_H-M   'P 1'
#
loop_
_entity.id
_entity.type
_entity.pdbx_description
1 polymer ?
#
loop_
_entity_poly.entity_id
_entity_poly.type
_entity_poly.pdbx_seq_one_letter_code
_entity_poly.pdbx_strand_id
1 'polypeptide(L)' 'MSAAEFFHMGGYGLYVWGSFGVSALLMVVEPILLRNRRKATLQRISRIVRLNTEVRDES' A
#
# COMPACT_ATOMS: atom_id res chain seq x y z
N MET A 1 26.11 15.16 -16.66
CA MET A 1 25.45 14.15 -17.51
C MET A 1 24.09 13.87 -16.90
N SER A 2 23.02 14.17 -17.62
CA SER A 2 21.64 14.11 -17.10
C SER A 2 21.10 12.69 -17.17
N ALA A 3 20.20 12.32 -16.24
CA ALA A 3 19.47 11.06 -16.30
C ALA A 3 18.71 10.91 -17.64
N ALA A 4 18.27 12.02 -18.23
CA ALA A 4 17.56 12.06 -19.50
C ALA A 4 18.42 11.59 -20.70
N GLU A 5 19.74 11.79 -20.70
CA GLU A 5 20.62 11.29 -21.77
C GLU A 5 20.84 9.76 -21.71
N PHE A 6 20.86 9.17 -20.50
CA PHE A 6 20.84 7.71 -20.32
C PHE A 6 19.52 7.05 -20.77
N PHE A 7 18.42 7.80 -20.71
CA PHE A 7 17.14 7.38 -21.27
C PHE A 7 17.11 7.44 -22.82
N HIS A 8 17.93 8.31 -23.42
CA HIS A 8 17.93 8.57 -24.86
C HIS A 8 19.00 7.82 -25.68
N MET A 9 20.06 7.28 -25.06
CA MET A 9 21.00 6.35 -25.73
C MET A 9 20.40 4.94 -25.86
N GLY A 10 19.47 4.74 -26.80
CA GLY A 10 19.17 3.41 -27.34
C GLY A 10 18.12 2.56 -26.62
N GLY A 11 17.07 3.15 -26.02
CA GLY A 11 15.81 2.44 -25.72
C GLY A 11 15.79 1.41 -24.56
N TYR A 12 16.95 0.96 -24.07
CA TYR A 12 17.03 -0.05 -22.99
C TYR A 12 16.83 0.52 -21.58
N GLY A 13 17.10 1.80 -21.34
CA GLY A 13 16.97 2.44 -20.02
C GLY A 13 15.53 2.43 -19.50
N LEU A 14 14.55 2.67 -20.38
CA LEU A 14 13.12 2.56 -20.05
C LEU A 14 12.70 1.15 -19.66
N TYR A 15 13.29 0.11 -20.29
CA TYR A 15 12.97 -1.28 -19.99
C TYR A 15 13.48 -1.71 -18.62
N VAL A 16 14.71 -1.34 -18.26
CA VAL A 16 15.30 -1.70 -16.96
C VAL A 16 14.55 -0.98 -15.85
N TRP A 17 14.43 0.34 -15.93
CA TRP A 17 13.71 1.12 -14.92
C TRP A 17 12.21 0.79 -14.89
N GLY A 18 11.60 0.48 -16.02
CA GLY A 18 10.24 -0.03 -16.11
C GLY A 18 10.07 -1.39 -15.43
N SER A 19 10.98 -2.34 -15.65
CA SER A 19 10.93 -3.68 -15.03
C SER A 19 11.16 -3.62 -13.52
N PHE A 20 12.09 -2.78 -13.06
CA PHE A 20 12.29 -2.50 -11.64
C PHE A 20 11.08 -1.81 -11.02
N GLY A 21 10.48 -0.84 -11.74
CA GLY A 21 9.26 -0.15 -11.32
C GLY A 21 8.07 -1.09 -11.22
N VAL A 22 7.86 -1.98 -12.20
CA VAL A 22 6.81 -3.01 -12.18
C VAL A 22 7.04 -4.01 -11.06
N SER A 23 8.28 -4.44 -10.83
CA SER A 23 8.62 -5.36 -9.73
C SER A 23 8.34 -4.72 -8.36
N ALA A 24 8.77 -3.48 -8.16
CA ALA A 24 8.48 -2.72 -6.95
C ALA A 24 6.98 -2.46 -6.79
N LEU A 25 6.27 -2.17 -7.88
CA LEU A 25 4.82 -1.99 -7.88
C LEU A 25 4.12 -3.26 -7.42
N LEU A 26 4.46 -4.43 -7.97
CA LEU A 26 3.90 -5.72 -7.55
C LEU A 26 4.17 -6.01 -6.06
N MET A 27 5.38 -5.74 -5.59
CA MET A 27 5.75 -5.92 -4.18
C MET A 27 4.97 -4.99 -3.24
N VAL A 28 4.52 -3.83 -3.73
CA VAL A 28 3.78 -2.81 -2.96
C VAL A 28 2.26 -2.95 -3.10
N VAL A 29 1.75 -3.52 -4.20
CA VAL A 29 0.32 -3.76 -4.43
C VAL A 29 -0.29 -4.64 -3.35
N GLU A 30 0.36 -5.76 -3.02
CA GLU A 30 -0.12 -6.68 -1.97
C GLU A 30 -0.27 -6.01 -0.59
N PRO A 31 0.76 -5.32 -0.04
CA PRO A 31 0.63 -4.66 1.24
C PRO A 31 -0.35 -3.47 1.20
N ILE A 32 -0.52 -2.76 0.08
CA ILE A 32 -1.54 -1.70 -0.03
C ILE A 32 -2.95 -2.30 0.07
N LEU A 33 -3.23 -3.38 -0.68
CA LEU A 33 -4.53 -4.07 -0.60
C LEU A 33 -4.77 -4.62 0.81
N LEU A 34 -3.75 -5.25 1.41
CA LEU A 34 -3.85 -5.82 2.75
C LEU A 34 -4.02 -4.73 3.82
N ARG A 35 -3.35 -3.58 3.67
CA ARG A 35 -3.48 -2.43 4.58
C ARG A 35 -4.84 -1.75 4.45
N ASN A 36 -5.41 -1.68 3.24
CA ASN A 36 -6.78 -1.21 3.03
C ASN A 36 -7.80 -2.14 3.72
N ARG A 37 -7.61 -3.46 3.64
CA ARG A 37 -8.48 -4.40 4.37
C ARG A 37 -8.28 -4.32 5.88
N ARG A 38 -7.05 -4.13 6.37
CA ARG A 38 -6.79 -3.93 7.80
C ARG A 38 -7.46 -2.67 8.34
N LYS A 39 -7.49 -1.57 7.59
CA LYS A 39 -8.24 -0.36 7.99
C LYS A 39 -9.74 -0.65 8.15
N ALA A 40 -10.33 -1.43 7.24
CA ALA A 40 -11.73 -1.83 7.35
C ALA A 40 -11.99 -2.72 8.58
N THR A 41 -11.06 -3.61 8.94
CA THR A 41 -11.17 -4.45 10.15
C THR A 41 -11.03 -3.62 11.43
N LEU A 42 -10.09 -2.67 11.48
CA LEU A 42 -9.89 -1.81 12.64
C LEU A 42 -11.12 -0.92 12.93
N GLN A 43 -11.80 -0.42 11.89
CA GLN A 43 -13.03 0.34 12.06
C GLN A 43 -14.20 -0.50 12.60
N ARG A 44 -14.21 -1.82 12.35
CA ARG A 44 -15.22 -2.72 12.93
C ARG A 44 -14.94 -2.99 14.41
N ILE A 45 -13.67 -3.16 14.78
CA ILE A 45 -13.28 -3.44 16.17
C ILE A 45 -13.55 -2.23 17.07
N SER A 46 -13.24 -1.01 16.63
CA SER A 46 -13.49 0.20 17.42
C SER A 46 -14.98 0.40 17.76
N ARG A 47 -15.88 0.01 16.85
CA ARG A 47 -17.33 0.05 17.09
C ARG A 47 -17.77 -0.96 18.15
N ILE A 48 -17.21 -2.18 18.14
CA ILE A 48 -17.54 -3.23 19.11
C ILE A 48 -17.03 -2.86 20.50
N VAL A 49 -15.82 -2.31 20.60
CA VAL A 49 -15.24 -1.87 21.88
C VAL A 49 -16.12 -0.80 22.54
N ARG A 50 -16.62 0.18 21.77
CA ARG A 50 -17.46 1.27 22.31
C ARG A 50 -18.75 0.76 22.95
N LEU A 51 -19.44 -0.16 22.28
CA LEU A 51 -20.69 -0.76 22.79
C LEU A 51 -20.45 -1.60 24.04
N ASN A 52 -19.32 -2.30 24.12
CA ASN A 52 -19.00 -3.12 25.30
C ASN A 52 -18.63 -2.27 26.52
N THR A 53 -18.10 -1.06 26.33
CA THR A 53 -17.90 -0.09 27.42
C THR A 53 -19.22 0.43 28.00
N GLU A 54 -20.22 0.76 27.16
CA GLU A 54 -21.53 1.21 27.65
C GLU A 54 -22.29 0.10 28.38
N VAL A 55 -22.28 -1.13 27.86
CA VAL A 55 -22.94 -2.28 28.52
C VAL A 55 -22.28 -2.64 29.86
N ARG A 56 -20.97 -2.41 30.00
CA ARG A 56 -20.25 -2.68 31.25
C ARG A 56 -20.46 -1.62 32.33
N ASP A 57 -20.78 -0.38 31.96
CA ASP A 57 -21.12 0.67 32.95
C ASP A 57 -22.56 0.55 33.46
N GLU A 58 -23.46 -0.15 32.75
CA GLU A 58 -24.84 -0.40 33.18
C GLU A 58 -25.05 -1.67 34.03
N SER A 59 -24.01 -2.50 34.25
CA SER A 59 -24.08 -3.77 35.00
C SER A 59 -23.36 -3.70 36.34
#